data_AF-A0A0L0ENJ9-F1
#
_entry.id   AF-A0A0L0ENJ9-F1
#
_cell.length_a   1.000
_cell.length_b   1.000
_cell.length_c   1.000
_cell.angle_alpha   90.00
_cell.angle_beta   90.00
_cell.angle_gamma   90.00
#
_symmetry.space_group_name_H-M   'P 1'
#
loop_
_entity.id
_entity.type
_entity.pdbx_description
1 polymer ?
#
loop_
_entity_poly.entity_id
_entity_poly.type
_entity_poly.pdbx_seq_one_letter_code
_entity_poly.pdbx_strand_id
1 'polypeptide(L)'
;MFDYSPAKLPFVNQADRVLKHNHFVKSLFWQSWHDCFEQHALPKLPEPIAKLWRHSREIFQLAFIAHRYGMIFFASRREVSARLATITTKSQQIDEVYQVLSQRQLLNTIYNLTINHFVFSWPSKAACAQMIAPNQFQLSKEQVLYYRDDAFYRHSEQVKRLGDEVVYDLHDFAHLVSTLCKPTLYGCYYHDLSAKITNKQFRNMISLPGKRDLDSQIVADGFVYTCLTRHLYDTLVTEPFTTPDDLVEAIAEQLSRYYLAKQTLTSAQDGKTYRLNAPIETGQLVILALNKLYEHSASEVEHSVFIRAEQDSGVLELSPSNRLQALAAPLKWLYPEARNTIRHRAHALSYIKTAKALIPMRPAEASILDQVVQLLGADPAALRTILELLSLNSTLNKEELL
;
A
#
# COMPACT_ATOMS: atom_id res chain seq x y z
N MET A 1 24.10 15.29 -14.53
CA MET A 1 24.39 14.47 -13.35
C MET A 1 23.55 15.06 -12.22
N PHE A 2 22.34 14.53 -12.01
CA PHE A 2 21.40 15.08 -11.03
C PHE A 2 21.72 14.50 -9.66
N ASP A 3 22.10 15.38 -8.75
CA ASP A 3 22.39 15.07 -7.36
C ASP A 3 21.07 14.76 -6.63
N TYR A 4 20.84 13.48 -6.33
CA TYR A 4 19.76 12.99 -5.49
C TYR A 4 20.13 13.22 -4.01
N SER A 5 20.23 14.49 -3.61
CA SER A 5 20.34 14.85 -2.19
C SER A 5 18.94 14.77 -1.54
N PRO A 6 18.75 14.06 -0.41
CA PRO A 6 17.46 13.89 0.27
C PRO A 6 16.83 15.17 0.88
N ALA A 7 17.30 16.37 0.52
CA ALA A 7 16.87 17.59 1.18
C ALA A 7 15.70 18.27 0.44
N LYS A 8 14.55 18.33 1.15
CA LYS A 8 13.38 19.21 0.95
C LYS A 8 12.18 18.70 0.12
N LEU A 9 11.57 17.60 0.57
CA LEU A 9 10.12 17.37 0.34
C LEU A 9 9.41 17.22 1.70
N PRO A 10 8.26 17.85 1.92
CA PRO A 10 7.49 17.70 3.17
C PRO A 10 7.03 16.25 3.41
N PHE A 11 6.99 15.42 2.36
CA PHE A 11 6.64 13.99 2.41
C PHE A 11 7.82 13.07 2.81
N VAL A 12 9.07 13.55 2.78
CA VAL A 12 10.27 12.73 3.03
C VAL A 12 10.40 12.29 4.49
N ASN A 13 9.78 13.00 5.43
CA ASN A 13 9.86 12.61 6.85
C ASN A 13 9.06 11.33 7.17
N GLN A 14 8.02 11.02 6.37
CA GLN A 14 7.41 9.68 6.37
C GLN A 14 8.30 8.70 5.62
N ALA A 15 8.82 9.09 4.45
CA ALA A 15 9.67 8.24 3.63
C ALA A 15 10.87 7.70 4.42
N ASP A 16 11.62 8.48 5.20
CA ASP A 16 12.80 7.95 5.91
C ASP A 16 12.45 6.97 7.05
N ARG A 17 11.35 7.23 7.78
CA ARG A 17 10.86 6.28 8.80
C ARG A 17 10.29 5.05 8.12
N VAL A 18 9.42 5.22 7.13
CA VAL A 18 8.84 4.14 6.31
C VAL A 18 9.96 3.34 5.64
N LEU A 19 11.00 3.95 5.10
CA LEU A 19 12.17 3.30 4.49
C LEU A 19 12.99 2.50 5.50
N LYS A 20 13.23 3.00 6.72
CA LYS A 20 13.90 2.22 7.79
C LYS A 20 13.08 0.98 8.18
N HIS A 21 11.76 1.12 8.28
CA HIS A 21 10.87 0.01 8.59
C HIS A 21 10.69 -0.95 7.40
N ASN A 22 10.63 -0.44 6.17
CA ASN A 22 10.59 -1.22 4.93
C ASN A 22 11.89 -2.00 4.73
N HIS A 23 13.03 -1.42 5.11
CA HIS A 23 14.29 -2.14 5.15
C HIS A 23 14.18 -3.31 6.14
N PHE A 24 13.65 -3.11 7.34
CA PHE A 24 13.41 -4.18 8.31
C PHE A 24 12.50 -5.29 7.76
N VAL A 25 11.40 -4.93 7.10
CA VAL A 25 10.48 -5.87 6.45
C VAL A 25 11.15 -6.65 5.35
N LYS A 26 11.85 -5.96 4.44
CA LYS A 26 12.61 -6.59 3.36
C LYS A 26 13.68 -7.50 3.94
N SER A 27 14.36 -7.11 5.01
CA SER A 27 15.34 -7.95 5.70
C SER A 27 14.70 -9.20 6.29
N LEU A 28 13.57 -9.09 7.00
CA LEU A 28 12.85 -10.24 7.57
C LEU A 28 12.32 -11.18 6.50
N PHE A 29 11.77 -10.63 5.41
CA PHE A 29 11.32 -11.42 4.27
C PHE A 29 12.50 -12.11 3.60
N TRP A 30 13.60 -11.41 3.32
CA TRP A 30 14.77 -12.00 2.66
C TRP A 30 15.47 -13.04 3.54
N GLN A 31 15.46 -12.87 4.86
CA GLN A 31 15.91 -13.89 5.80
C GLN A 31 15.02 -15.14 5.71
N SER A 32 13.70 -14.96 5.81
CA SER A 32 12.74 -16.07 5.69
C SER A 32 12.83 -16.75 4.32
N TRP A 33 13.03 -15.97 3.25
CA TRP A 33 13.20 -16.46 1.89
C TRP A 33 14.46 -17.30 1.77
N HIS A 34 15.57 -16.84 2.34
CA HIS A 34 16.83 -17.58 2.32
C HIS A 34 16.67 -18.94 2.99
N ASP A 35 16.09 -18.96 4.19
CA ASP A 35 15.89 -20.19 4.97
C ASP A 35 14.94 -21.16 4.23
N CYS A 36 13.84 -20.65 3.69
CA CYS A 36 12.90 -21.44 2.90
C CYS A 36 13.54 -21.96 1.59
N PHE A 37 14.35 -21.14 0.93
CA PHE A 37 15.01 -21.51 -0.32
C PHE A 37 16.02 -22.64 -0.10
N GLU A 38 16.89 -22.51 0.91
CA GLU A 38 17.90 -23.53 1.22
C GLU A 38 17.27 -24.87 1.64
N GLN A 39 16.17 -24.82 2.41
CA GLN A 39 15.51 -26.04 2.89
C GLN A 39 14.64 -26.72 1.84
N HIS A 40 13.98 -25.96 0.95
CA HIS A 40 12.90 -26.50 0.12
C HIS A 40 13.10 -26.38 -1.39
N ALA A 41 13.89 -25.42 -1.87
CA ALA A 41 14.13 -25.20 -3.28
C ALA A 41 15.50 -25.75 -3.72
N LEU A 42 16.58 -25.37 -3.02
CA LEU A 42 17.96 -25.73 -3.35
C LEU A 42 18.17 -27.25 -3.55
N PRO A 43 17.64 -28.15 -2.70
CA PRO A 43 17.83 -29.60 -2.86
C PRO A 43 17.16 -30.17 -4.13
N LYS A 44 16.24 -29.40 -4.74
CA LYS A 44 15.51 -29.79 -5.95
C LYS A 44 16.14 -29.25 -7.22
N LEU A 45 17.22 -28.47 -7.13
CA LEU A 45 17.85 -27.86 -8.31
C LEU A 45 18.85 -28.82 -8.98
N PRO A 46 19.01 -28.76 -10.32
CA PRO A 46 20.10 -29.45 -11.00
C PRO A 46 21.46 -28.98 -10.48
N GLU A 47 22.44 -29.88 -10.42
CA GLU A 47 23.79 -29.61 -9.88
C GLU A 47 24.46 -28.33 -10.44
N PRO A 48 24.42 -28.03 -11.76
CA PRO A 48 25.01 -26.80 -12.29
C PRO A 48 24.38 -25.54 -11.69
N ILE A 49 23.06 -25.56 -11.49
CA ILE A 49 22.30 -24.44 -10.91
C ILE A 49 22.54 -24.37 -9.41
N ALA A 50 22.50 -25.50 -8.70
CA ALA A 50 22.77 -25.55 -7.27
C ALA A 50 24.16 -25.01 -6.91
N LYS A 51 25.17 -25.24 -7.77
CA LYS A 51 26.51 -24.65 -7.61
C LYS A 51 26.50 -23.13 -7.70
N LEU A 52 25.69 -22.54 -8.57
CA LEU A 52 25.57 -21.07 -8.68
C LEU A 52 25.14 -20.43 -7.36
N TRP A 53 24.31 -21.11 -6.55
CA TRP A 53 23.87 -20.61 -5.24
C TRP A 53 25.05 -20.26 -4.31
N ARG A 54 26.10 -21.09 -4.34
CA ARG A 54 27.31 -20.90 -3.51
C ARG A 54 28.16 -19.71 -3.97
N HIS A 55 28.03 -19.32 -5.23
CA HIS A 55 28.85 -18.26 -5.83
C HIS A 55 28.12 -16.92 -5.91
N SER A 56 26.80 -16.92 -6.10
CA SER A 56 26.01 -15.69 -6.17
C SER A 56 24.55 -15.92 -5.82
N ARG A 57 24.21 -15.70 -4.55
CA ARG A 57 22.83 -15.70 -4.05
C ARG A 57 21.99 -14.58 -4.69
N GLU A 58 22.61 -13.47 -5.07
CA GLU A 58 21.95 -12.33 -5.69
C GLU A 58 21.26 -12.71 -7.03
N ILE A 59 21.85 -13.60 -7.84
CA ILE A 59 21.22 -14.08 -9.08
C ILE A 59 19.87 -14.77 -8.79
N PHE A 60 19.81 -15.55 -7.71
CA PHE A 60 18.58 -16.22 -7.30
C PHE A 60 17.54 -15.25 -6.75
N GLN A 61 17.97 -14.23 -6.01
CA GLN A 61 17.08 -13.16 -5.57
C GLN A 61 16.52 -12.39 -6.77
N LEU A 62 17.35 -12.05 -7.76
CA LEU A 62 16.93 -11.37 -8.99
C LEU A 62 15.95 -12.24 -9.80
N ALA A 63 16.25 -13.53 -9.98
CA ALA A 63 15.32 -14.47 -10.60
C ALA A 63 14.00 -14.56 -9.81
N PHE A 64 14.05 -14.61 -8.49
CA PHE A 64 12.86 -14.68 -7.65
C PHE A 64 11.99 -13.42 -7.75
N ILE A 65 12.57 -12.21 -7.66
CA ILE A 65 11.79 -10.96 -7.77
C ILE A 65 11.34 -10.64 -9.19
N ALA A 66 11.95 -11.25 -10.21
CA ALA A 66 11.44 -11.21 -11.58
C ALA A 66 10.13 -11.98 -11.72
N HIS A 67 9.77 -12.84 -10.75
CA HIS A 67 8.49 -13.55 -10.73
C HIS A 67 7.35 -12.69 -10.21
N ARG A 68 6.23 -12.69 -10.93
CA ARG A 68 5.00 -12.04 -10.49
C ARG A 68 4.18 -13.03 -9.69
N TYR A 69 3.95 -12.71 -8.42
CA TYR A 69 3.08 -13.45 -7.53
C TYR A 69 1.71 -12.74 -7.47
N GLY A 70 0.69 -13.36 -8.06
CA GLY A 70 -0.60 -12.69 -8.30
C GLY A 70 -0.44 -11.50 -9.23
N MET A 71 -0.72 -10.28 -8.75
CA MET A 71 -0.54 -9.02 -9.49
C MET A 71 0.74 -8.26 -9.07
N ILE A 72 1.60 -8.85 -8.26
CA ILE A 72 2.67 -8.13 -7.56
C ILE A 72 4.03 -8.77 -7.83
N PHE A 73 5.03 -7.94 -8.10
CA PHE A 73 6.44 -8.29 -7.96
C PHE A 73 6.93 -7.88 -6.57
N PHE A 74 7.66 -8.76 -5.89
CA PHE A 74 8.30 -8.45 -4.60
C PHE A 74 9.60 -7.67 -4.80
N ALA A 75 9.55 -6.60 -5.57
CA ALA A 75 10.64 -5.67 -5.80
C ALA A 75 10.08 -4.25 -5.72
N SER A 76 10.91 -3.28 -5.37
CA SER A 76 10.60 -1.87 -5.65
C SER A 76 11.45 -1.37 -6.81
N ARG A 77 10.98 -0.34 -7.52
CA ARG A 77 11.76 0.24 -8.63
C ARG A 77 13.16 0.61 -8.20
N ARG A 78 13.30 1.24 -7.02
CA ARG A 78 14.59 1.59 -6.42
C ARG A 78 15.50 0.37 -6.22
N GLU A 79 14.97 -0.75 -5.74
CA GLU A 79 15.72 -2.00 -5.56
C GLU A 79 16.23 -2.54 -6.91
N VAL A 80 15.38 -2.53 -7.93
CA VAL A 80 15.76 -3.02 -9.27
C VAL A 80 16.74 -2.06 -9.96
N SER A 81 16.53 -0.74 -9.87
CA SER A 81 17.45 0.28 -10.41
C SER A 81 18.83 0.19 -9.76
N ALA A 82 18.91 -0.04 -8.44
CA ALA A 82 20.17 -0.17 -7.72
C ALA A 82 20.98 -1.40 -8.17
N ARG A 83 20.31 -2.45 -8.67
CA ARG A 83 20.92 -3.69 -9.16
C ARG A 83 21.04 -3.76 -10.68
N LEU A 84 20.77 -2.68 -11.40
CA LEU A 84 20.67 -2.69 -12.87
C LEU A 84 21.95 -3.17 -13.55
N ALA A 85 23.13 -2.79 -13.03
CA ALA A 85 24.41 -3.26 -13.56
C ALA A 85 24.56 -4.79 -13.45
N THR A 86 24.20 -5.37 -12.30
CA THR A 86 24.18 -6.82 -12.09
C THR A 86 23.16 -7.49 -13.02
N ILE A 87 21.95 -6.94 -13.11
CA ILE A 87 20.89 -7.46 -14.00
C ILE A 87 21.35 -7.52 -15.45
N THR A 88 22.04 -6.48 -15.93
CA THR A 88 22.56 -6.43 -17.30
C THR A 88 23.72 -7.41 -17.51
N THR A 89 24.68 -7.46 -16.59
CA THR A 89 25.88 -8.31 -16.73
C THR A 89 25.63 -9.79 -16.48
N LYS A 90 24.55 -10.12 -15.75
CA LYS A 90 24.18 -11.48 -15.34
C LYS A 90 22.86 -11.96 -15.93
N SER A 91 22.36 -11.29 -16.97
CA SER A 91 21.05 -11.53 -17.59
C SER A 91 20.79 -13.01 -17.90
N GLN A 92 21.74 -13.66 -18.57
CA GLN A 92 21.62 -15.08 -18.93
C GLN A 92 21.47 -15.99 -17.70
N GLN A 93 22.24 -15.74 -16.64
CA GLN A 93 22.19 -16.55 -15.42
C GLN A 93 20.88 -16.33 -14.65
N ILE A 94 20.36 -15.09 -14.65
CA ILE A 94 19.06 -14.76 -14.06
C ILE A 94 17.94 -15.50 -14.80
N ASP A 95 17.95 -15.45 -16.14
CA ASP A 95 16.95 -16.10 -16.97
C ASP A 95 16.99 -17.63 -16.82
N GLU A 96 18.19 -18.22 -16.78
CA GLU A 96 18.38 -19.66 -16.57
C GLU A 96 17.86 -20.12 -15.20
N VAL A 97 18.24 -19.42 -14.12
CA VAL A 97 17.76 -19.73 -12.76
C VAL A 97 16.25 -19.59 -12.69
N TYR A 98 15.67 -18.52 -13.26
CA TYR A 98 14.22 -18.34 -13.31
C TYR A 98 13.54 -19.50 -14.01
N GLN A 99 14.02 -19.91 -15.19
CA GLN A 99 13.41 -21.01 -15.93
C GLN A 99 13.43 -22.30 -15.14
N VAL A 100 14.53 -22.63 -14.47
CA VAL A 100 14.64 -23.84 -13.65
C VAL A 100 13.67 -23.80 -12.46
N LEU A 101 13.57 -22.66 -11.79
CA LEU A 101 12.62 -22.48 -10.68
C LEU A 101 11.16 -22.56 -11.17
N SER A 102 10.87 -22.01 -12.35
CA SER A 102 9.53 -22.03 -12.95
C SER A 102 9.13 -23.43 -13.41
N GLN A 103 9.99 -24.16 -14.14
CA GLN A 103 9.73 -25.53 -14.61
C GLN A 103 9.48 -26.51 -13.46
N ARG A 104 10.11 -26.26 -12.31
CA ARG A 104 9.94 -27.06 -11.09
C ARG A 104 8.81 -26.53 -10.18
N GLN A 105 8.05 -25.53 -10.63
CA GLN A 105 6.95 -24.90 -9.88
C GLN A 105 7.38 -24.37 -8.49
N LEU A 106 8.63 -23.91 -8.35
CA LEU A 106 9.19 -23.49 -7.07
C LEU A 106 8.91 -22.04 -6.73
N LEU A 107 8.65 -21.16 -7.72
CA LEU A 107 8.55 -19.72 -7.49
C LEU A 107 7.41 -19.35 -6.53
N ASN A 108 6.17 -19.77 -6.80
CA ASN A 108 5.03 -19.51 -5.91
C ASN A 108 5.13 -20.31 -4.60
N THR A 109 5.64 -21.53 -4.65
CA THR A 109 5.93 -22.32 -3.44
C THR A 109 6.85 -21.55 -2.48
N ILE A 110 7.95 -20.97 -2.99
CA ILE A 110 8.88 -20.20 -2.16
C ILE A 110 8.19 -18.96 -1.58
N TYR A 111 7.37 -18.24 -2.34
CA TYR A 111 6.57 -17.13 -1.82
C TYR A 111 5.66 -17.56 -0.66
N ASN A 112 4.87 -18.61 -0.86
CA ASN A 112 3.94 -19.13 0.14
C ASN A 112 4.68 -19.54 1.43
N LEU A 113 5.80 -20.25 1.30
CA LEU A 113 6.62 -20.68 2.44
C LEU A 113 7.26 -19.49 3.16
N THR A 114 7.74 -18.49 2.41
CA THR A 114 8.37 -17.29 2.98
C THR A 114 7.37 -16.48 3.80
N ILE A 115 6.17 -16.25 3.28
CA ILE A 115 5.09 -15.55 4.00
C ILE A 115 4.69 -16.33 5.26
N ASN A 116 4.57 -17.66 5.15
CA ASN A 116 4.29 -18.52 6.30
C ASN A 116 5.37 -18.40 7.38
N HIS A 117 6.63 -18.52 6.98
CA HIS A 117 7.77 -18.45 7.89
C HIS A 117 7.86 -17.08 8.57
N PHE A 118 7.60 -16.00 7.84
CA PHE A 118 7.55 -14.65 8.39
C PHE A 118 6.51 -14.54 9.51
N VAL A 119 5.29 -15.01 9.26
CA VAL A 119 4.18 -15.00 10.24
C VAL A 119 4.55 -15.83 11.47
N PHE A 120 5.12 -17.02 11.29
CA PHE A 120 5.55 -17.87 12.41
C PHE A 120 6.72 -17.32 13.20
N SER A 121 7.60 -16.57 12.57
CA SER A 121 8.74 -15.93 13.23
C SER A 121 8.33 -14.66 13.96
N TRP A 122 7.09 -14.17 13.76
CA TRP A 122 6.61 -12.98 14.46
C TRP A 122 6.47 -13.24 15.97
N PRO A 123 7.04 -12.38 16.84
CA PRO A 123 7.06 -12.63 18.29
C PRO A 123 5.67 -12.70 18.93
N SER A 124 4.75 -11.81 18.52
CA SER A 124 3.40 -11.71 19.10
C SER A 124 2.36 -12.16 18.08
N LYS A 125 2.03 -13.46 18.09
CA LYS A 125 1.06 -14.07 17.16
C LYS A 125 0.11 -15.01 17.89
N ALA A 126 -1.11 -15.12 17.39
CA ALA A 126 -2.10 -16.06 17.90
C ALA A 126 -2.92 -16.68 16.77
N ALA A 127 -3.23 -17.96 16.91
CA ALA A 127 -4.10 -18.69 16.00
C ALA A 127 -5.57 -18.35 16.32
N CYS A 128 -6.36 -18.00 15.30
CA CYS A 128 -7.80 -17.79 15.43
C CYS A 128 -8.57 -18.65 14.43
N ALA A 129 -9.61 -19.36 14.90
CA ALA A 129 -10.53 -20.07 14.02
C ALA A 129 -11.65 -19.14 13.52
N GLN A 130 -12.14 -19.40 12.30
CA GLN A 130 -13.35 -18.86 11.63
C GLN A 130 -13.56 -17.34 11.49
N MET A 131 -12.95 -16.48 12.32
CA MET A 131 -13.16 -15.02 12.28
C MET A 131 -12.37 -14.30 11.19
N ILE A 132 -11.35 -14.96 10.63
CA ILE A 132 -10.50 -14.42 9.57
C ILE A 132 -10.83 -15.15 8.28
N ALA A 133 -10.98 -14.41 7.18
CA ALA A 133 -11.15 -15.03 5.88
C ALA A 133 -9.92 -15.89 5.54
N PRO A 134 -10.08 -16.97 4.77
CA PRO A 134 -8.95 -17.77 4.31
C PRO A 134 -7.88 -16.90 3.66
N ASN A 135 -6.60 -17.21 3.92
CA ASN A 135 -5.43 -16.54 3.34
C ASN A 135 -5.29 -15.03 3.64
N GLN A 136 -6.01 -14.52 4.65
CA GLN A 136 -5.85 -13.17 5.16
C GLN A 136 -5.13 -13.15 6.51
N PHE A 137 -4.54 -12.00 6.80
CA PHE A 137 -3.93 -11.70 8.10
C PHE A 137 -4.70 -10.58 8.79
N GLN A 138 -4.76 -10.63 10.11
CA GLN A 138 -5.33 -9.55 10.92
C GLN A 138 -4.41 -9.22 12.08
N LEU A 139 -4.52 -8.00 12.59
CA LEU A 139 -3.80 -7.54 13.77
C LEU A 139 -4.76 -7.04 14.84
N SER A 140 -4.48 -7.42 16.09
CA SER A 140 -5.13 -6.82 17.26
C SER A 140 -4.57 -5.44 17.58
N LYS A 141 -5.27 -4.70 18.45
CA LYS A 141 -4.82 -3.42 19.04
C LYS A 141 -3.49 -3.56 19.80
N GLU A 142 -3.24 -4.73 20.37
CA GLU A 142 -2.02 -5.12 21.08
C GLU A 142 -0.94 -5.70 20.15
N GLN A 143 -1.12 -5.58 18.82
CA GLN A 143 -0.20 -6.11 17.80
C GLN A 143 -0.04 -7.64 17.85
N VAL A 144 -1.08 -8.33 18.29
CA VAL A 144 -1.14 -9.77 18.14
C VAL A 144 -1.50 -10.06 16.69
N LEU A 145 -0.57 -10.66 15.95
CA LEU A 145 -0.79 -11.15 14.60
C LEU A 145 -1.72 -12.35 14.66
N TYR A 146 -2.96 -12.16 14.23
CA TYR A 146 -3.91 -13.24 14.07
C TYR A 146 -3.81 -13.84 12.67
N TYR A 147 -3.76 -15.16 12.64
CA TYR A 147 -3.81 -15.93 11.41
C TYR A 147 -4.79 -17.09 11.59
N ARG A 148 -5.31 -17.56 10.45
CA ARG A 148 -6.26 -18.66 10.44
C ARG A 148 -5.51 -19.99 10.53
N ASP A 149 -5.70 -20.72 11.62
CA ASP A 149 -4.90 -21.91 11.96
C ASP A 149 -5.08 -23.08 10.98
N ASP A 150 -6.30 -23.29 10.50
CA ASP A 150 -6.65 -24.30 9.49
C ASP A 150 -6.03 -23.96 8.12
N ALA A 151 -5.94 -22.68 7.75
CA ALA A 151 -5.26 -22.23 6.54
C ALA A 151 -3.74 -22.45 6.62
N PHE A 152 -3.16 -22.44 7.83
CA PHE A 152 -1.73 -22.46 8.06
C PHE A 152 -1.15 -23.86 8.38
N TYR A 153 -1.75 -24.61 9.31
CA TYR A 153 -1.20 -25.90 9.78
C TYR A 153 -1.81 -27.13 9.11
N ARG A 154 -3.13 -27.16 8.86
CA ARG A 154 -3.75 -28.27 8.08
C ARG A 154 -3.28 -28.27 6.62
N HIS A 155 -2.70 -27.17 6.17
CA HIS A 155 -2.20 -27.01 4.82
C HIS A 155 -0.68 -26.89 4.72
N SER A 156 0.18 -27.23 5.68
CA SER A 156 1.64 -27.16 5.40
C SER A 156 2.06 -28.13 4.28
N GLU A 157 1.53 -29.36 4.30
CA GLU A 157 1.64 -30.32 3.19
C GLU A 157 0.74 -29.96 2.00
N GLN A 158 -0.35 -29.22 2.22
CA GLN A 158 -1.27 -28.82 1.17
C GLN A 158 -0.75 -27.60 0.40
N VAL A 159 -0.18 -26.57 1.03
CA VAL A 159 0.62 -25.46 0.48
C VAL A 159 1.81 -25.99 -0.31
N LYS A 160 2.48 -27.04 0.16
CA LYS A 160 3.48 -27.75 -0.65
C LYS A 160 2.87 -28.45 -1.88
N ARG A 161 1.61 -28.90 -1.81
CA ARG A 161 0.83 -29.51 -2.92
C ARG A 161 0.10 -28.50 -3.81
N LEU A 162 -0.14 -27.28 -3.33
CA LEU A 162 -0.70 -26.16 -4.09
C LEU A 162 0.29 -25.69 -5.16
N GLY A 163 1.57 -26.09 -5.04
CA GLY A 163 2.55 -26.02 -6.12
C GLY A 163 2.77 -24.59 -6.61
N ASP A 164 2.21 -24.28 -7.77
CA ASP A 164 2.29 -22.99 -8.44
C ASP A 164 1.09 -22.07 -8.18
N GLU A 165 0.21 -22.35 -7.21
CA GLU A 165 -0.88 -21.45 -6.86
C GLU A 165 -0.45 -20.28 -5.97
N VAL A 166 -1.10 -19.14 -6.20
CA VAL A 166 -1.01 -17.92 -5.39
C VAL A 166 -2.00 -18.07 -4.24
N VAL A 167 -1.50 -18.24 -3.01
CA VAL A 167 -2.32 -18.47 -1.81
C VAL A 167 -2.69 -17.15 -1.14
N TYR A 168 -1.69 -16.32 -0.85
CA TYR A 168 -1.83 -15.05 -0.14
C TYR A 168 -2.07 -13.85 -1.08
N ASP A 169 -2.76 -12.83 -0.59
CA ASP A 169 -2.75 -11.50 -1.20
C ASP A 169 -1.57 -10.68 -0.64
N LEU A 170 -0.62 -10.30 -1.51
CA LEU A 170 0.52 -9.49 -1.11
C LEU A 170 0.13 -8.05 -0.75
N HIS A 171 -1.02 -7.54 -1.21
CA HIS A 171 -1.56 -6.27 -0.76
C HIS A 171 -1.92 -6.32 0.73
N ASP A 172 -2.70 -7.33 1.15
CA ASP A 172 -3.04 -7.55 2.55
C ASP A 172 -1.78 -7.76 3.40
N PHE A 173 -0.78 -8.45 2.85
CA PHE A 173 0.53 -8.58 3.50
C PHE A 173 1.25 -7.23 3.68
N ALA A 174 1.20 -6.31 2.70
CA ALA A 174 1.73 -4.95 2.85
C ALA A 174 0.99 -4.17 3.94
N HIS A 175 -0.34 -4.24 3.98
CA HIS A 175 -1.14 -3.60 5.03
C HIS A 175 -0.79 -4.14 6.42
N LEU A 176 -0.67 -5.45 6.54
CA LEU A 176 -0.24 -6.12 7.77
C LEU A 176 1.13 -5.61 8.23
N VAL A 177 2.10 -5.67 7.33
CA VAL A 177 3.47 -5.24 7.59
C VAL A 177 3.55 -3.77 7.99
N SER A 178 2.83 -2.90 7.28
CA SER A 178 2.78 -1.47 7.58
C SER A 178 2.31 -1.23 9.01
N THR A 179 1.28 -1.99 9.40
CA THR A 179 0.66 -1.96 10.72
C THR A 179 1.62 -2.43 11.82
N LEU A 180 2.37 -3.52 11.58
CA LEU A 180 3.41 -4.02 12.48
C LEU A 180 4.56 -3.03 12.70
N CYS A 181 4.96 -2.32 11.65
CA CYS A 181 6.08 -1.39 11.70
C CYS A 181 5.76 -0.07 12.41
N LYS A 182 4.49 0.36 12.43
CA LYS A 182 4.09 1.58 13.14
C LYS A 182 2.74 1.40 13.84
N PRO A 183 2.70 0.60 14.92
CA PRO A 183 1.45 0.25 15.57
C PRO A 183 0.72 1.43 16.20
N THR A 184 1.45 2.41 16.71
CA THR A 184 0.87 3.62 17.31
C THR A 184 0.23 4.56 16.28
N LEU A 185 0.56 4.39 14.99
CA LEU A 185 0.02 5.17 13.88
C LEU A 185 -1.05 4.40 13.09
N TYR A 186 -0.89 3.08 12.96
CA TYR A 186 -1.69 2.23 12.05
C TYR A 186 -2.38 1.05 12.75
N GLY A 187 -1.86 0.61 13.91
CA GLY A 187 -2.23 -0.62 14.63
C GLY A 187 -3.61 -0.66 15.26
N CYS A 188 -4.23 0.49 15.50
CA CYS A 188 -5.35 0.55 16.45
C CYS A 188 -6.64 1.13 15.85
N TYR A 189 -6.56 1.94 14.79
CA TYR A 189 -7.64 2.85 14.42
C TYR A 189 -8.43 2.46 13.17
N TYR A 190 -8.16 1.31 12.55
CA TYR A 190 -8.96 0.82 11.41
C TYR A 190 -9.68 -0.48 11.79
N HIS A 191 -8.93 -1.45 12.33
CA HIS A 191 -9.48 -2.75 12.73
C HIS A 191 -10.40 -2.65 13.94
N ASP A 192 -10.04 -1.86 14.95
CA ASP A 192 -10.85 -1.67 16.16
C ASP A 192 -11.94 -0.60 15.98
N LEU A 193 -11.70 0.41 15.13
CA LEU A 193 -12.71 1.41 14.80
C LEU A 193 -13.85 0.77 14.01
N SER A 194 -13.64 -0.06 12.98
CA SER A 194 -14.81 -0.61 12.25
C SER A 194 -15.77 -1.43 13.15
N ALA A 195 -15.23 -2.10 14.18
CA ALA A 195 -15.98 -2.88 15.15
C ALA A 195 -16.57 -2.04 16.32
N LYS A 196 -15.92 -0.93 16.71
CA LYS A 196 -16.35 -0.04 17.82
C LYS A 196 -16.96 1.29 17.40
N ILE A 197 -16.86 1.68 16.14
CA ILE A 197 -17.57 2.83 15.56
C ILE A 197 -19.05 2.45 15.51
N THR A 198 -19.75 2.69 16.61
CA THR A 198 -21.22 2.77 16.64
C THR A 198 -21.70 3.93 15.77
N ASN A 199 -20.88 4.96 15.57
CA ASN A 199 -21.20 6.14 14.77
C ASN A 199 -21.39 5.82 13.27
N LYS A 200 -22.66 5.75 12.87
CA LYS A 200 -23.08 5.49 11.49
C LYS A 200 -22.54 6.52 10.48
N GLN A 201 -22.36 7.78 10.90
CA GLN A 201 -21.85 8.85 10.04
C GLN A 201 -20.38 8.61 9.65
N PHE A 202 -19.53 8.24 10.60
CA PHE A 202 -18.13 7.91 10.31
C PHE A 202 -18.04 6.71 9.36
N ARG A 203 -18.77 5.61 9.65
CA ARG A 203 -18.81 4.42 8.77
C ARG A 203 -19.26 4.75 7.35
N ASN A 204 -20.31 5.55 7.21
CA ASN A 204 -20.81 5.97 5.89
C ASN A 204 -19.78 6.81 5.11
N MET A 205 -18.91 7.56 5.79
CA MET A 205 -17.90 8.38 5.13
C MET A 205 -16.66 7.61 4.71
N ILE A 206 -16.30 6.52 5.38
CA ILE A 206 -15.13 5.70 4.98
C ILE A 206 -15.52 4.55 4.05
N SER A 207 -16.73 4.02 4.16
CA SER A 207 -17.24 2.95 3.30
C SER A 207 -17.61 3.44 1.89
N LEU A 208 -17.64 2.52 0.93
CA LEU A 208 -18.26 2.79 -0.37
C LEU A 208 -19.79 2.74 -0.20
N PRO A 209 -20.54 3.83 -0.43
CA PRO A 209 -22.00 3.79 -0.36
C PRO A 209 -22.55 2.78 -1.39
N GLY A 210 -23.59 2.04 -1.02
CA GLY A 210 -24.28 1.18 -1.98
C GLY A 210 -24.83 2.00 -3.16
N LYS A 211 -24.86 1.41 -4.37
CA LYS A 211 -25.32 2.08 -5.61
C LYS A 211 -26.70 2.76 -5.52
N ARG A 212 -27.54 2.38 -4.55
CA ARG A 212 -28.91 2.89 -4.37
C ARG A 212 -29.00 4.19 -3.56
N ASP A 213 -27.94 4.62 -2.87
CA ASP A 213 -27.98 5.76 -1.93
C ASP A 213 -27.10 6.96 -2.37
N LEU A 214 -26.76 7.05 -3.65
CA LEU A 214 -25.86 8.09 -4.17
C LEU A 214 -26.64 9.39 -4.48
N ASP A 215 -26.77 10.26 -3.49
CA ASP A 215 -27.13 11.68 -3.71
C ASP A 215 -26.03 12.41 -4.51
N SER A 216 -26.31 13.59 -5.06
CA SER A 216 -25.32 14.37 -5.83
C SER A 216 -24.18 14.98 -4.98
N GLN A 217 -24.28 14.88 -3.64
CA GLN A 217 -23.39 15.50 -2.65
C GLN A 217 -22.65 14.44 -1.81
N ILE A 218 -21.61 13.84 -2.37
CA ILE A 218 -20.92 12.73 -1.72
C ILE A 218 -19.50 13.12 -1.33
N VAL A 219 -19.22 13.07 -0.03
CA VAL A 219 -17.87 13.25 0.52
C VAL A 219 -17.21 11.94 0.97
N ALA A 220 -17.91 10.80 0.82
CA ALA A 220 -17.41 9.50 1.27
C ALA A 220 -16.12 9.10 0.54
N ASP A 221 -15.06 8.78 1.29
CA ASP A 221 -13.72 8.50 0.78
C ASP A 221 -13.72 7.37 -0.24
N GLY A 222 -14.42 6.26 0.09
CA GLY A 222 -14.57 5.12 -0.82
C GLY A 222 -15.14 5.53 -2.19
N PHE A 223 -16.15 6.40 -2.21
CA PHE A 223 -16.73 6.91 -3.45
C PHE A 223 -15.79 7.87 -4.18
N VAL A 224 -15.26 8.89 -3.48
CA VAL A 224 -14.38 9.89 -4.09
C VAL A 224 -13.12 9.23 -4.66
N TYR A 225 -12.54 8.29 -3.93
CA TYR A 225 -11.43 7.50 -4.41
C TYR A 225 -11.84 6.69 -5.64
N THR A 226 -12.82 5.79 -5.53
CA THR A 226 -13.17 4.79 -6.56
C THR A 226 -13.73 5.43 -7.84
N CYS A 227 -14.56 6.47 -7.72
CA CYS A 227 -15.35 7.01 -8.82
C CYS A 227 -14.76 8.31 -9.38
N LEU A 228 -14.47 9.29 -8.52
CA LEU A 228 -14.07 10.64 -8.97
C LEU A 228 -12.58 10.72 -9.28
N THR A 229 -11.74 10.20 -8.37
CA THR A 229 -10.28 10.36 -8.49
C THR A 229 -9.72 9.44 -9.56
N ARG A 230 -10.36 8.29 -9.80
CA ARG A 230 -10.03 7.43 -10.94
C ARG A 230 -10.20 8.18 -12.26
N HIS A 231 -11.33 8.86 -12.46
CA HIS A 231 -11.57 9.65 -13.66
C HIS A 231 -10.55 10.77 -13.85
N LEU A 232 -10.25 11.50 -12.76
CA LEU A 232 -9.22 12.54 -12.77
C LEU A 232 -7.86 12.00 -13.20
N TYR A 233 -7.44 10.87 -12.63
CA TYR A 233 -6.19 10.22 -12.98
C TYR A 233 -6.15 9.85 -14.47
N ASP A 234 -7.19 9.15 -14.96
CA ASP A 234 -7.26 8.68 -16.34
C ASP A 234 -7.28 9.82 -17.35
N THR A 235 -7.83 10.98 -16.99
CA THR A 235 -7.89 12.17 -17.86
C THR A 235 -6.58 12.96 -17.85
N LEU A 236 -5.87 12.99 -16.72
CA LEU A 236 -4.65 13.77 -16.55
C LEU A 236 -3.37 13.01 -16.95
N VAL A 237 -3.42 11.68 -17.01
CA VAL A 237 -2.29 10.84 -17.43
C VAL A 237 -2.12 10.89 -18.95
N THR A 238 -1.76 12.06 -19.48
CA THR A 238 -1.43 12.25 -20.89
C THR A 238 0.08 12.44 -21.06
N GLU A 239 0.67 11.70 -21.99
CA GLU A 239 2.01 11.97 -22.51
C GLU A 239 2.05 13.37 -23.17
N PRO A 240 3.15 14.14 -23.12
CA PRO A 240 4.47 13.80 -22.58
C PRO A 240 4.85 14.51 -21.26
N PHE A 241 3.92 15.10 -20.51
CA PHE A 241 4.25 16.18 -19.55
C PHE A 241 3.98 15.95 -18.06
N THR A 242 3.81 14.73 -17.58
CA THR A 242 3.40 14.57 -16.18
C THR A 242 4.35 13.68 -15.40
N THR A 243 5.17 14.29 -14.54
CA THR A 243 5.83 13.54 -13.46
C THR A 243 4.78 13.06 -12.45
N PRO A 244 5.06 12.02 -11.65
CA PRO A 244 4.14 11.59 -10.60
C PRO A 244 3.73 12.72 -9.64
N ASP A 245 4.64 13.66 -9.35
CA ASP A 245 4.37 14.77 -8.43
C ASP A 245 3.44 15.82 -9.06
N ASP A 246 3.59 16.11 -10.35
CA ASP A 246 2.69 17.00 -11.08
C ASP A 246 1.27 16.42 -11.16
N LEU A 247 1.14 15.10 -11.36
CA LEU A 247 -0.16 14.41 -11.32
C LEU A 247 -0.80 14.51 -9.93
N VAL A 248 0.00 14.30 -8.88
CA VAL A 248 -0.47 14.42 -7.49
C VAL A 248 -1.02 15.82 -7.23
N GLU A 249 -0.26 16.87 -7.58
CA GLU A 249 -0.66 18.26 -7.37
C GLU A 249 -1.94 18.61 -8.17
N ALA A 250 -2.00 18.23 -9.44
CA ALA A 250 -3.13 18.51 -10.31
C ALA A 250 -4.43 17.83 -9.83
N ILE A 251 -4.35 16.55 -9.44
CA ILE A 251 -5.50 15.82 -8.88
C ILE A 251 -5.89 16.42 -7.53
N ALA A 252 -4.91 16.71 -6.65
CA ALA A 252 -5.16 17.26 -5.32
C ALA A 252 -5.84 18.63 -5.37
N GLU A 253 -5.45 19.48 -6.30
CA GLU A 253 -6.07 20.79 -6.52
C GLU A 253 -7.54 20.66 -6.94
N GLN A 254 -7.84 19.74 -7.87
CA GLN A 254 -9.20 19.49 -8.30
C GLN A 254 -10.07 18.91 -7.16
N LEU A 255 -9.56 17.92 -6.43
CA LEU A 255 -10.27 17.38 -5.26
C LEU A 255 -10.49 18.46 -4.19
N SER A 256 -9.49 19.29 -3.89
CA SER A 256 -9.63 20.40 -2.93
C SER A 256 -10.74 21.37 -3.33
N ARG A 257 -10.78 21.79 -4.60
CA ARG A 257 -11.86 22.65 -5.11
C ARG A 257 -13.22 21.99 -5.02
N TYR A 258 -13.32 20.67 -5.23
CA TYR A 258 -14.55 19.92 -5.05
C TYR A 258 -15.02 19.96 -3.60
N TYR A 259 -14.12 19.68 -2.65
CA TYR A 259 -14.42 19.75 -1.20
C TYR A 259 -14.78 21.16 -0.73
N LEU A 260 -14.30 22.20 -1.40
CA LEU A 260 -14.67 23.58 -1.12
C LEU A 260 -15.97 24.02 -1.84
N ALA A 261 -16.69 23.11 -2.49
CA ALA A 261 -17.88 23.40 -3.31
C ALA A 261 -17.64 24.39 -4.47
N LYS A 262 -16.38 24.52 -4.91
CA LYS A 262 -15.95 25.45 -5.97
C LYS A 262 -15.94 24.83 -7.36
N GLN A 263 -16.01 23.50 -7.45
CA GLN A 263 -16.09 22.82 -8.74
C GLN A 263 -16.89 21.52 -8.65
N THR A 264 -17.21 20.98 -9.82
CA THR A 264 -17.84 19.68 -9.97
C THR A 264 -16.84 18.64 -10.47
N LEU A 265 -17.07 17.36 -10.20
CA LEU A 265 -16.24 16.26 -10.68
C LEU A 265 -17.08 15.19 -11.35
N THR A 266 -16.55 14.61 -12.43
CA THR A 266 -17.20 13.53 -13.18
C THR A 266 -16.74 12.18 -12.64
N SER A 267 -17.69 11.26 -12.47
CA SER A 267 -17.45 9.88 -12.05
C SER A 267 -17.10 8.99 -13.24
N ALA A 268 -16.05 8.19 -13.12
CA ALA A 268 -15.69 7.17 -14.11
C ALA A 268 -16.71 6.04 -14.22
N GLN A 269 -17.53 5.83 -13.17
CA GLN A 269 -18.41 4.67 -13.09
C GLN A 269 -19.71 4.86 -13.87
N ASP A 270 -20.28 6.05 -13.82
CA ASP A 270 -21.61 6.36 -14.38
C ASP A 270 -21.62 7.62 -15.26
N GLY A 271 -20.46 8.27 -15.44
CA GLY A 271 -20.34 9.48 -16.24
C GLY A 271 -21.05 10.70 -15.66
N LYS A 272 -21.62 10.60 -14.45
CA LYS A 272 -22.36 11.70 -13.82
C LYS A 272 -21.41 12.68 -13.17
N THR A 273 -21.89 13.92 -13.10
CA THR A 273 -21.20 15.02 -12.45
C THR A 273 -21.72 15.23 -11.04
N TYR A 274 -20.81 15.29 -10.07
CA TYR A 274 -21.09 15.46 -8.66
C TYR A 274 -20.63 16.85 -8.20
N ARG A 275 -21.35 17.41 -7.22
CA ARG A 275 -21.08 18.74 -6.67
C ARG A 275 -21.49 18.79 -5.20
N LEU A 276 -20.67 19.44 -4.38
CA LEU A 276 -21.09 19.80 -3.02
C LEU A 276 -21.84 21.14 -3.03
N ASN A 277 -22.89 21.25 -2.22
CA ASN A 277 -23.65 22.50 -2.08
C ASN A 277 -22.95 23.52 -1.18
N ALA A 278 -22.13 23.05 -0.25
CA ALA A 278 -21.35 23.86 0.68
C ALA A 278 -19.96 23.23 0.88
N PRO A 279 -18.96 24.02 1.31
CA PRO A 279 -17.66 23.47 1.68
C PRO A 279 -17.80 22.38 2.75
N ILE A 280 -17.02 21.31 2.62
CA ILE A 280 -17.00 20.17 3.54
C ILE A 280 -16.90 20.62 4.99
N GLU A 281 -17.62 19.96 5.89
CA GLU A 281 -17.57 20.26 7.33
C GLU A 281 -16.23 19.83 7.93
N THR A 282 -15.78 20.53 8.97
CA THR A 282 -14.48 20.23 9.61
C THR A 282 -14.45 18.85 10.23
N GLY A 283 -15.54 18.42 10.89
CA GLY A 283 -15.65 17.06 11.40
C GLY A 283 -15.53 15.99 10.31
N GLN A 284 -16.12 16.24 9.13
CA GLN A 284 -16.01 15.34 7.99
C GLN A 284 -14.56 15.26 7.48
N LEU A 285 -13.89 16.40 7.35
CA LEU A 285 -12.49 16.47 6.93
C LEU A 285 -11.54 15.76 7.90
N VAL A 286 -11.77 15.87 9.22
CA VAL A 286 -10.97 15.16 10.24
C VAL A 286 -11.10 13.65 10.07
N ILE A 287 -12.33 13.14 9.88
CA ILE A 287 -12.57 11.71 9.68
C ILE A 287 -11.88 11.21 8.41
N LEU A 288 -12.01 11.96 7.31
CA LEU A 288 -11.35 11.63 6.04
C LEU A 288 -9.82 11.65 6.18
N ALA A 289 -9.26 12.62 6.91
CA ALA A 289 -7.83 12.72 7.17
C ALA A 289 -7.31 11.53 8.01
N LEU A 290 -8.06 11.11 9.04
CA LEU A 290 -7.73 9.93 9.84
C LEU A 290 -7.73 8.66 9.00
N ASN A 291 -8.77 8.45 8.17
CA ASN A 291 -8.81 7.32 7.24
C ASN A 291 -7.65 7.37 6.24
N LYS A 292 -7.35 8.56 5.71
CA LYS A 292 -6.30 8.73 4.70
C LYS A 292 -4.91 8.50 5.26
N LEU A 293 -4.65 8.85 6.51
CA LEU A 293 -3.37 8.58 7.15
C LEU A 293 -3.04 7.08 7.09
N TYR A 294 -4.03 6.21 7.32
CA TYR A 294 -3.86 4.76 7.20
C TYR A 294 -3.63 4.33 5.74
N GLU A 295 -4.58 4.65 4.86
CA GLU A 295 -4.58 4.21 3.46
C GLU A 295 -3.35 4.72 2.69
N HIS A 296 -2.98 5.98 2.90
CA HIS A 296 -1.82 6.59 2.27
C HIS A 296 -0.53 5.92 2.72
N SER A 297 -0.35 5.69 4.02
CA SER A 297 0.86 5.09 4.53
C SER A 297 1.02 3.62 4.13
N ALA A 298 -0.07 2.85 4.06
CA ALA A 298 -0.04 1.50 3.51
C ALA A 298 0.37 1.52 2.03
N SER A 299 -0.17 2.45 1.24
CA SER A 299 0.21 2.63 -0.17
C SER A 299 1.68 3.03 -0.34
N GLU A 300 2.25 3.84 0.56
CA GLU A 300 3.68 4.22 0.52
C GLU A 300 4.60 3.04 0.86
N VAL A 301 4.21 2.20 1.82
CA VAL A 301 4.91 0.95 2.12
C VAL A 301 4.85 0.02 0.92
N GLU A 302 3.67 -0.14 0.34
CA GLU A 302 3.46 -1.00 -0.83
C GLU A 302 4.35 -0.56 -2.00
N HIS A 303 4.35 0.71 -2.38
CA HIS A 303 5.21 1.26 -3.43
C HIS A 303 6.71 1.07 -3.14
N SER A 304 7.11 1.08 -1.86
CA SER A 304 8.50 0.92 -1.46
C SER A 304 8.99 -0.52 -1.43
N VAL A 305 8.07 -1.49 -1.42
CA VAL A 305 8.38 -2.92 -1.26
C VAL A 305 8.01 -3.70 -2.53
N PHE A 306 6.98 -3.28 -3.25
CA PHE A 306 6.34 -3.98 -4.36
C PHE A 306 6.22 -3.13 -5.62
N ILE A 307 6.08 -3.81 -6.76
CA ILE A 307 5.61 -3.23 -8.02
C ILE A 307 4.36 -3.99 -8.46
N ARG A 308 3.27 -3.25 -8.72
CA ARG A 308 2.03 -3.83 -9.26
C ARG A 308 2.07 -3.91 -10.78
N ALA A 309 1.69 -5.08 -11.30
CA ALA A 309 1.53 -5.32 -12.73
C ALA A 309 0.29 -6.17 -13.04
N GLU A 310 -0.60 -5.59 -13.84
CA GLU A 310 -1.72 -6.29 -14.47
C GLU A 310 -1.22 -7.09 -15.69
N GLN A 311 -2.03 -8.06 -16.15
CA GLN A 311 -1.66 -8.97 -17.25
C GLN A 311 -1.32 -8.20 -18.53
N ASP A 312 -2.02 -7.10 -18.81
CA ASP A 312 -1.89 -6.32 -20.04
C ASP A 312 -0.72 -5.32 -20.02
N SER A 313 0.18 -5.40 -19.02
CA SER A 313 1.31 -4.48 -18.89
C SER A 313 2.43 -4.71 -19.93
N GLY A 314 2.38 -5.78 -20.73
CA GLY A 314 3.44 -6.18 -21.68
C GLY A 314 4.75 -6.64 -21.03
N VAL A 315 4.99 -6.27 -19.76
CA VAL A 315 6.21 -6.60 -19.01
C VAL A 315 6.34 -8.10 -18.73
N LEU A 316 5.22 -8.83 -18.73
CA LEU A 316 5.18 -10.27 -18.48
C LEU A 316 5.69 -11.09 -19.67
N GLU A 317 5.61 -10.54 -20.88
CA GLU A 317 6.06 -11.18 -22.12
C GLU A 317 7.59 -11.11 -22.28
N LEU A 318 8.25 -10.22 -21.52
CA LEU A 318 9.69 -10.08 -21.50
C LEU A 318 10.36 -11.26 -20.77
N SER A 319 11.60 -11.57 -21.17
CA SER A 319 12.46 -12.46 -20.38
C SER A 319 12.66 -11.91 -18.96
N PRO A 320 12.94 -12.75 -17.96
CA PRO A 320 13.05 -12.31 -16.57
C PRO A 320 14.00 -11.12 -16.36
N SER A 321 15.18 -11.15 -16.96
CA SER A 321 16.16 -10.06 -16.92
C SER A 321 15.66 -8.79 -17.62
N ASN A 322 15.08 -8.91 -18.82
CA ASN A 322 14.50 -7.77 -19.55
C ASN A 322 13.30 -7.17 -18.80
N ARG A 323 12.50 -8.01 -18.14
CA ARG A 323 11.41 -7.59 -17.25
C ARG A 323 11.95 -6.75 -16.11
N LEU A 324 13.00 -7.19 -15.42
CA LEU A 324 13.65 -6.39 -14.38
C LEU A 324 14.18 -5.06 -14.94
N GLN A 325 14.82 -5.05 -16.10
CA GLN A 325 15.29 -3.81 -16.73
C GLN A 325 14.12 -2.84 -17.03
N ALA A 326 12.99 -3.35 -17.53
CA ALA A 326 11.79 -2.54 -17.77
C ALA A 326 11.20 -2.00 -16.46
N LEU A 327 11.17 -2.81 -15.39
CA LEU A 327 10.71 -2.41 -14.06
C LEU A 327 11.66 -1.41 -13.37
N ALA A 328 12.94 -1.36 -13.76
CA ALA A 328 13.90 -0.42 -13.22
C ALA A 328 13.69 1.02 -13.70
N ALA A 329 12.88 1.26 -14.74
CA ALA A 329 12.73 2.58 -15.36
C ALA A 329 11.94 3.54 -14.44
N PRO A 330 12.55 4.59 -13.86
CA PRO A 330 11.88 5.41 -12.84
C PRO A 330 10.78 6.32 -13.42
N LEU A 331 10.84 6.65 -14.71
CA LEU A 331 9.92 7.57 -15.38
C LEU A 331 8.65 6.91 -15.93
N LYS A 332 8.59 5.57 -15.96
CA LYS A 332 7.46 4.83 -16.55
C LYS A 332 6.91 3.85 -15.53
N TRP A 333 6.22 4.39 -14.53
CA TRP A 333 5.44 3.58 -13.61
C TRP A 333 4.38 2.79 -14.39
N LEU A 334 4.13 1.55 -13.98
CA LEU A 334 3.04 0.80 -14.59
C LEU A 334 1.72 1.47 -14.18
N TYR A 335 0.72 1.49 -15.07
CA TYR A 335 -0.57 2.12 -14.76
C TYR A 335 -1.16 1.64 -13.40
N PRO A 336 -1.17 0.34 -13.06
CA PRO A 336 -1.71 -0.12 -11.76
C PRO A 336 -0.88 0.33 -10.55
N GLU A 337 0.44 0.40 -10.69
CA GLU A 337 1.37 0.90 -9.67
C GLU A 337 1.19 2.40 -9.43
N ALA A 338 1.07 3.16 -10.52
CA ALA A 338 0.92 4.60 -10.48
C ALA A 338 -0.47 5.03 -10.00
N ARG A 339 -1.52 4.41 -10.51
CA ARG A 339 -2.91 4.76 -10.23
C ARG A 339 -3.20 4.79 -8.74
N ASN A 340 -2.79 3.79 -7.97
CA ASN A 340 -3.13 3.75 -6.54
C ASN A 340 -2.26 4.73 -5.75
N THR A 341 -0.94 4.68 -5.93
CA THR A 341 0.02 5.53 -5.21
C THR A 341 -0.24 7.02 -5.42
N ILE A 342 -0.41 7.45 -6.68
CA ILE A 342 -0.67 8.85 -7.03
C ILE A 342 -2.02 9.31 -6.45
N ARG A 343 -3.06 8.47 -6.52
CA ARG A 343 -4.39 8.84 -6.03
C ARG A 343 -4.42 8.96 -4.51
N HIS A 344 -3.73 8.09 -3.75
CA HIS A 344 -3.63 8.25 -2.29
C HIS A 344 -2.83 9.49 -1.88
N ARG A 345 -1.70 9.77 -2.54
CA ARG A 345 -0.92 11.01 -2.34
C ARG A 345 -1.77 12.25 -2.62
N ALA A 346 -2.48 12.25 -3.75
CA ALA A 346 -3.34 13.36 -4.16
C ALA A 346 -4.49 13.60 -3.16
N HIS A 347 -5.08 12.53 -2.63
CA HIS A 347 -6.10 12.64 -1.57
C HIS A 347 -5.55 13.29 -0.31
N ALA A 348 -4.42 12.79 0.22
CA ALA A 348 -3.80 13.36 1.41
C ALA A 348 -3.49 14.87 1.20
N LEU A 349 -2.92 15.21 0.05
CA LEU A 349 -2.62 16.60 -0.31
C LEU A 349 -3.88 17.45 -0.50
N SER A 350 -4.96 16.88 -1.05
CA SER A 350 -6.24 17.58 -1.22
C SER A 350 -6.84 17.96 0.13
N TYR A 351 -6.73 17.10 1.14
CA TYR A 351 -7.21 17.39 2.50
C TYR A 351 -6.37 18.47 3.17
N ILE A 352 -5.05 18.46 2.99
CA ILE A 352 -4.16 19.53 3.46
C ILE A 352 -4.55 20.87 2.81
N LYS A 353 -4.72 20.90 1.48
CA LYS A 353 -5.12 22.09 0.73
C LYS A 353 -6.50 22.60 1.17
N THR A 354 -7.45 21.69 1.38
CA THR A 354 -8.79 22.01 1.86
C THR A 354 -8.74 22.61 3.25
N ALA A 355 -8.01 21.99 4.19
CA ALA A 355 -7.85 22.48 5.56
C ALA A 355 -7.25 23.90 5.57
N LYS A 356 -6.17 24.12 4.83
CA LYS A 356 -5.53 25.44 4.69
C LYS A 356 -6.49 26.52 4.15
N ALA A 357 -7.34 26.15 3.19
CA ALA A 357 -8.34 27.06 2.63
C ALA A 357 -9.50 27.33 3.59
N LEU A 358 -9.85 26.38 4.46
CA LEU A 358 -10.92 26.52 5.45
C LEU A 358 -10.51 27.34 6.66
N ILE A 359 -9.23 27.38 7.06
CA ILE A 359 -8.74 28.17 8.21
C ILE A 359 -9.22 29.64 8.16
N PRO A 360 -9.00 30.41 7.08
CA PRO A 360 -9.48 31.79 7.01
C PRO A 360 -11.02 31.89 6.92
N MET A 361 -11.71 30.83 6.46
CA MET A 361 -13.17 30.78 6.38
C MET A 361 -13.83 30.42 7.72
N ARG A 362 -13.11 29.71 8.60
CA ARG A 362 -13.59 29.19 9.89
C ARG A 362 -12.56 29.42 11.00
N PRO A 363 -12.29 30.67 11.42
CA PRO A 363 -11.25 30.98 12.39
C PRO A 363 -11.42 30.27 13.75
N ALA A 364 -12.66 30.02 14.17
CA ALA A 364 -12.97 29.30 15.41
C ALA A 364 -12.52 27.83 15.39
N GLU A 365 -12.35 27.25 14.21
CA GLU A 365 -11.96 25.84 14.00
C GLU A 365 -10.51 25.70 13.54
N ALA A 366 -9.77 26.82 13.43
CA ALA A 366 -8.42 26.88 12.88
C ALA A 366 -7.47 25.89 13.58
N SER A 367 -7.56 25.76 14.90
CA SER A 367 -6.73 24.81 15.65
C SER A 367 -6.91 23.36 15.19
N ILE A 368 -8.15 22.89 15.00
CA ILE A 368 -8.44 21.53 14.53
C ILE A 368 -7.97 21.36 13.07
N LEU A 369 -8.18 22.37 12.23
CA LEU A 369 -7.76 22.34 10.83
C LEU A 369 -6.23 22.34 10.68
N ASP A 370 -5.51 23.07 11.53
CA ASP A 370 -4.05 23.03 11.62
C ASP A 370 -3.57 21.65 12.04
N GLN A 371 -4.27 20.99 12.96
CA GLN A 371 -3.95 19.60 13.32
C GLN A 371 -4.16 18.64 12.15
N VAL A 372 -5.17 18.82 11.29
CA VAL A 372 -5.33 18.02 10.06
C VAL A 372 -4.13 18.20 9.13
N VAL A 373 -3.67 19.45 8.96
CA VAL A 373 -2.47 19.75 8.16
C VAL A 373 -1.23 19.08 8.76
N GLN A 374 -1.06 19.14 10.08
CA GLN A 374 0.07 18.53 10.78
C GLN A 374 0.02 16.99 10.77
N LEU A 375 -1.16 16.39 10.93
CA LEU A 375 -1.38 14.95 10.90
C LEU A 375 -0.94 14.36 9.56
N LEU A 376 -1.47 14.91 8.47
CA LEU A 376 -1.12 14.48 7.11
C LEU A 376 0.27 14.98 6.69
N GLY A 377 0.79 16.01 7.36
CA GLY A 377 2.18 16.48 7.32
C GLY A 377 3.16 15.67 8.19
N ALA A 378 2.71 14.57 8.78
CA ALA A 378 3.51 13.59 9.53
C ALA A 378 3.95 13.97 10.95
N ASP A 379 3.21 14.85 11.63
CA ASP A 379 3.39 15.05 13.07
C ASP A 379 2.56 14.02 13.88
N PRO A 380 3.19 13.01 14.51
CA PRO A 380 2.47 12.04 15.34
C PRO A 380 1.86 12.67 16.60
N ALA A 381 2.31 13.84 17.05
CA ALA A 381 1.67 14.56 18.15
C ALA A 381 0.28 15.05 17.75
N ALA A 382 0.08 15.38 16.47
CA ALA A 382 -1.19 15.88 15.97
C ALA A 382 -2.31 14.84 16.04
N LEU A 383 -2.00 13.54 15.94
CA LEU A 383 -2.99 12.48 16.12
C LEU A 383 -3.56 12.50 17.55
N ARG A 384 -2.71 12.63 18.56
CA ARG A 384 -3.15 12.70 19.96
C ARG A 384 -4.01 13.93 20.19
N THR A 385 -3.56 15.09 19.69
CA THR A 385 -4.30 16.34 19.78
C THR A 385 -5.65 16.26 19.08
N ILE A 386 -5.76 15.64 17.90
CA ILE A 386 -7.04 15.44 17.21
C ILE A 386 -7.98 14.57 18.04
N LEU A 387 -7.49 13.44 18.56
CA LEU A 387 -8.32 12.54 19.37
C LEU A 387 -8.76 13.21 20.67
N GLU A 388 -7.88 13.98 21.30
CA GLU A 388 -8.19 14.79 22.49
C GLU A 388 -9.23 15.88 22.17
N LEU A 389 -9.06 16.63 21.08
CA LEU A 389 -10.00 17.67 20.64
C LEU A 389 -11.37 17.11 20.24
N LEU A 390 -11.40 15.93 19.60
CA LEU A 390 -12.64 15.20 19.31
C LEU A 390 -13.31 14.74 20.62
N SER A 391 -12.53 14.32 21.62
CA SER A 391 -13.02 13.90 22.94
C SER A 391 -13.47 15.06 23.84
N LEU A 392 -13.00 16.28 23.59
CA LEU A 392 -13.34 17.49 24.34
C LEU A 392 -14.56 18.22 23.75
N ASN A 393 -14.78 18.11 22.43
CA ASN A 393 -15.95 18.67 21.74
C ASN A 393 -17.15 17.70 21.67
N SER A 394 -17.19 16.69 22.54
CA SER A 394 -18.12 15.58 22.45
C SER A 394 -19.57 15.96 22.81
N THR A 395 -20.37 16.25 21.79
CA THR A 395 -21.64 15.51 21.59
C THR A 395 -21.37 14.08 21.07
N LEU A 396 -20.12 13.74 20.73
CA LEU A 396 -19.62 12.42 20.33
C LEU A 396 -18.98 11.69 21.51
N ASN A 397 -19.74 10.83 22.17
CA ASN A 397 -19.43 10.21 23.46
C ASN A 397 -18.00 9.63 23.53
N LYS A 398 -17.28 9.87 24.63
CA LYS A 398 -15.87 9.46 24.86
C LYS A 398 -15.61 7.95 24.69
N GLU A 399 -16.64 7.13 24.86
CA GLU A 399 -16.56 5.67 24.70
C GLU A 399 -16.60 5.22 23.22
N GLU A 400 -16.93 6.09 22.27
CA GLU A 400 -17.03 5.75 20.84
C GLU A 400 -15.74 6.07 20.05
N LEU A 401 -14.76 6.75 20.67
CA LEU A 401 -13.50 7.21 20.04
C LEU A 401 -12.23 6.53 20.58
N LEU A 402 -12.34 5.66 21.60
CA LEU A 402 -11.24 4.92 22.27
C LEU A 402 -11.41 3.40 22.18
#